data_AF-A0A2E5VAS9-F1
#
_entry.id   AF-A0A2E5VAS9-F1
#
_cell.length_a   1.000
_cell.length_b   1.000
_cell.length_c   1.000
_cell.angle_alpha   90.00
_cell.angle_beta   90.00
_cell.angle_gamma   90.00
#
_symmetry.space_group_name_H-M   'P 1'
#
loop_
_entity.id
_entity.type
_entity.pdbx_description
1 polymer ?
#
loop_
_entity_poly.entity_id
_entity_poly.type
_entity_poly.pdbx_seq_one_letter_code
_entity_poly.pdbx_strand_id
1 'polypeptide(L)'
;MGFLSWLESTAYSQWIVSGLTGWPLMLSIHAVGLAIIVGTVFVLNLRLFGFFKPIPLTSVSELMSIGWIGIAMNIFSGVSLWMAQATWYTFHYPFVVKITFIFLGIFVLHYAQRVLKRDSDEWESIGEVSVLGKRLAILSMSFWTIAVVTGRLIAYI
;
A
#
# COMPACT_ATOMS: atom_id res chain seq x y z
N MET A 1 18.11 -14.64 -15.43
CA MET A 1 17.12 -14.24 -16.45
C MET A 1 16.13 -15.35 -16.81
N GLY A 2 16.53 -16.63 -16.94
CA GLY A 2 15.64 -17.71 -17.40
C GLY A 2 14.27 -17.82 -16.71
N PHE A 3 14.21 -17.69 -15.37
CA PHE A 3 12.94 -17.69 -14.64
C PHE A 3 12.03 -16.49 -14.97
N LEU A 4 12.60 -15.29 -15.08
CA LEU A 4 11.83 -14.07 -15.39
C LEU A 4 11.26 -14.12 -16.81
N SER A 5 12.07 -14.54 -17.78
CA SER A 5 11.62 -14.74 -19.17
C SER A 5 10.59 -15.87 -19.27
N TRP A 6 10.69 -16.91 -18.45
CA TRP A 6 9.66 -17.94 -18.37
C TRP A 6 8.32 -17.38 -17.88
N LEU A 7 8.32 -16.53 -16.83
CA LEU A 7 7.09 -15.87 -16.35
C LEU A 7 6.41 -15.05 -17.45
N GLU A 8 7.19 -14.29 -18.23
CA GLU A 8 6.69 -13.47 -19.34
C GLU A 8 6.12 -14.31 -20.50
N SER A 9 6.65 -15.52 -20.70
CA SER A 9 6.23 -16.43 -21.78
C SER A 9 4.91 -17.18 -21.50
N THR A 10 4.39 -17.11 -20.27
CA THR A 10 3.17 -17.83 -19.90
C THR A 10 1.94 -17.30 -20.63
N ALA A 11 0.97 -18.17 -20.92
CA ALA A 11 -0.30 -17.76 -21.56
C ALA A 11 -1.04 -16.66 -20.76
N TYR A 12 -0.88 -16.66 -19.44
CA TYR A 12 -1.42 -15.62 -18.56
C TYR A 12 -0.76 -14.26 -18.80
N SER A 13 0.58 -14.22 -18.79
CA SER A 13 1.34 -12.99 -19.09
C SER A 13 1.07 -12.47 -20.49
N GLN A 14 0.98 -13.37 -21.47
CA GLN A 14 0.61 -13.02 -22.85
C GLN A 14 -0.79 -12.42 -22.91
N TRP A 15 -1.78 -13.01 -22.23
CA TRP A 15 -3.12 -12.44 -22.14
C TRP A 15 -3.13 -11.03 -21.53
N ILE A 16 -2.31 -10.79 -20.49
CA ILE A 16 -2.22 -9.47 -19.84
C ILE A 16 -1.75 -8.40 -20.83
N VAL A 17 -0.67 -8.66 -21.56
CA VAL A 17 -0.11 -7.67 -22.51
C VAL A 17 -0.84 -7.63 -23.85
N SER A 18 -1.62 -8.67 -24.17
CA SER A 18 -2.38 -8.75 -25.41
C SER A 18 -3.68 -7.93 -25.32
N GLY A 19 -3.95 -7.15 -26.37
CA GLY A 19 -5.22 -6.45 -26.52
C GLY A 19 -5.49 -5.38 -25.46
N LEU A 20 -6.77 -5.12 -25.20
CA LEU A 20 -7.23 -3.97 -24.39
C LEU A 20 -7.94 -4.38 -23.09
N THR A 21 -7.82 -5.65 -22.68
CA THR A 21 -8.57 -6.18 -21.53
C THR A 21 -7.66 -6.48 -20.34
N GLY A 22 -6.63 -7.31 -20.51
CA GLY A 22 -5.78 -7.78 -19.41
C GLY A 22 -5.07 -6.65 -18.66
N TRP A 23 -4.25 -5.87 -19.37
CA TRP A 23 -3.50 -4.76 -18.77
C TRP A 23 -4.40 -3.69 -18.15
N PRO A 24 -5.44 -3.17 -18.84
CA PRO A 24 -6.31 -2.15 -18.25
C PRO A 24 -7.11 -2.67 -17.04
N LEU A 25 -7.53 -3.94 -17.05
CA LEU A 25 -8.22 -4.55 -15.91
C LEU A 25 -7.29 -4.63 -14.69
N MET A 26 -6.08 -5.17 -14.86
CA MET A 26 -5.12 -5.28 -13.76
C MET A 26 -4.74 -3.91 -13.22
N LEU A 27 -4.52 -2.93 -14.10
CA LEU A 27 -4.22 -1.55 -13.69
C LEU A 27 -5.40 -0.90 -12.94
N SER A 28 -6.64 -1.17 -13.35
CA SER A 28 -7.83 -0.67 -12.66
C SER A 28 -7.99 -1.28 -11.27
N ILE A 29 -7.82 -2.61 -11.15
CA ILE A 29 -7.83 -3.30 -9.84
C ILE A 29 -6.74 -2.73 -8.94
N HIS A 30 -5.54 -2.49 -9.48
CA HIS A 30 -4.43 -1.88 -8.76
C HIS A 30 -4.79 -0.48 -8.26
N ALA A 31 -5.34 0.38 -9.12
CA ALA A 31 -5.74 1.74 -8.75
C ALA A 31 -6.81 1.77 -7.65
N VAL A 32 -7.83 0.90 -7.74
CA VAL A 32 -8.87 0.77 -6.71
C VAL A 32 -8.28 0.26 -5.39
N GLY A 33 -7.47 -0.80 -5.46
CA GLY A 33 -6.78 -1.33 -4.28
C GLY A 33 -5.91 -0.27 -3.60
N LEU A 34 -5.20 0.53 -4.40
CA LEU A 34 -4.34 1.62 -3.93
C LEU A 34 -5.15 2.71 -3.24
N ALA A 35 -6.28 3.13 -3.83
CA ALA A 35 -7.18 4.10 -3.22
C ALA A 35 -7.69 3.61 -1.86
N ILE A 36 -8.03 2.32 -1.75
CA ILE A 36 -8.47 1.70 -0.50
C ILE A 36 -7.35 1.73 0.55
N ILE A 37 -6.18 1.15 0.28
CA ILE A 37 -5.12 1.06 1.29
C ILE A 37 -4.55 2.44 1.65
N VAL A 38 -4.19 3.26 0.67
CA VAL A 38 -3.59 4.58 0.95
C VAL A 38 -4.62 5.49 1.61
N GLY A 39 -5.87 5.49 1.14
CA GLY A 39 -6.94 6.29 1.73
C GLY A 39 -7.20 5.92 3.18
N THR A 40 -7.34 4.63 3.47
CA THR A 40 -7.56 4.15 4.85
C THR A 40 -6.36 4.50 5.75
N VAL A 41 -5.13 4.23 5.32
CA VAL A 41 -3.93 4.57 6.09
C VAL A 41 -3.83 6.08 6.36
N PHE A 42 -4.17 6.93 5.39
CA PHE A 42 -4.16 8.38 5.59
C PHE A 42 -5.21 8.82 6.61
N VAL A 43 -6.42 8.26 6.59
CA VAL A 43 -7.46 8.52 7.60
C VAL A 43 -6.96 8.16 9.00
N LEU A 44 -6.32 6.99 9.15
CA LEU A 44 -5.72 6.57 10.41
C LEU A 44 -4.65 7.56 10.89
N ASN A 45 -3.71 7.91 10.01
CA ASN A 45 -2.61 8.81 10.35
C ASN A 45 -3.09 10.22 10.71
N LEU A 46 -4.08 10.76 9.99
CA LEU A 46 -4.70 12.04 10.33
C LEU A 46 -5.38 11.99 11.71
N ARG A 47 -6.05 10.87 12.02
CA ARG A 47 -6.65 10.70 13.34
C ARG A 47 -5.60 10.64 14.46
N LEU A 48 -4.44 10.04 14.20
CA LEU A 48 -3.29 10.03 15.13
C LEU A 48 -2.67 11.41 15.34
N PHE A 49 -2.79 12.33 14.37
CA PHE A 49 -2.43 13.74 14.54
C PHE A 49 -3.49 14.57 15.28
N GLY A 50 -4.62 13.98 15.63
CA GLY A 50 -5.70 14.65 16.36
C GLY A 50 -6.73 15.35 15.46
N PHE A 51 -6.74 15.09 14.15
CA PHE A 51 -7.88 15.42 13.30
C PHE A 51 -9.06 14.49 13.58
N PHE A 52 -10.29 14.91 13.29
CA PHE A 52 -11.49 14.09 13.44
C PHE A 52 -11.67 13.48 14.86
N LYS A 53 -11.31 14.23 15.92
CA LYS A 53 -11.39 13.76 17.32
C LYS A 53 -12.71 13.08 17.74
N PRO A 54 -13.89 13.50 17.25
CA PRO A 54 -15.15 12.84 17.60
C PRO A 54 -15.27 11.37 17.15
N ILE A 55 -14.43 10.94 16.19
CA ILE A 55 -14.38 9.55 15.74
C ILE A 55 -13.44 8.76 16.67
N PRO A 56 -13.89 7.66 17.29
CA PRO A 56 -13.02 6.81 18.11
C PRO A 56 -11.86 6.22 17.29
N LEU A 57 -10.68 6.17 17.90
CA LEU A 57 -9.48 5.51 17.36
C LEU A 57 -9.74 4.03 17.08
N THR A 58 -10.56 3.37 17.90
CA THR A 58 -10.99 1.98 17.70
C THR A 58 -11.77 1.80 16.40
N SER A 59 -12.73 2.68 16.10
CA SER A 59 -13.48 2.66 14.83
C SER A 59 -12.57 2.89 13.62
N VAL A 60 -11.59 3.78 13.72
CA VAL A 60 -10.61 3.99 12.65
C VAL A 60 -9.67 2.79 12.50
N SER A 61 -9.34 2.11 13.59
CA SER A 61 -8.59 0.85 13.55
C SER A 61 -9.36 -0.27 12.85
N GLU A 62 -10.68 -0.35 13.04
CA GLU A 62 -11.54 -1.36 12.39
C GLU A 62 -11.60 -1.15 10.87
N LEU A 63 -11.62 0.11 10.43
CA LEU A 63 -11.54 0.47 9.01
C LEU A 63 -10.30 -0.11 8.31
N MET A 64 -9.21 -0.37 9.04
CA MET A 64 -8.02 -1.01 8.47
C MET A 64 -8.26 -2.43 7.97
N SER A 65 -9.32 -3.10 8.42
CA SER A 65 -9.75 -4.39 7.87
C SER A 65 -10.03 -4.28 6.36
N ILE A 66 -10.61 -3.15 5.93
CA ILE A 66 -10.82 -2.82 4.51
C ILE A 66 -9.49 -2.47 3.84
N GLY A 67 -8.57 -1.82 4.54
CA GLY A 67 -7.21 -1.57 4.06
C GLY A 67 -6.48 -2.86 3.63
N TRP A 68 -6.62 -3.94 4.39
CA TRP A 68 -6.05 -5.25 4.04
C TRP A 68 -6.62 -5.84 2.75
N ILE A 69 -7.90 -5.58 2.45
CA ILE A 69 -8.49 -5.93 1.15
C ILE A 69 -7.80 -5.15 0.03
N GLY A 70 -7.55 -3.85 0.24
CA GLY A 70 -6.79 -3.03 -0.70
C GLY A 70 -5.37 -3.53 -0.94
N ILE A 71 -4.69 -4.05 0.09
CA ILE A 71 -3.38 -4.71 -0.06
C ILE A 71 -3.51 -5.99 -0.89
N ALA A 72 -4.49 -6.85 -0.61
CA ALA A 72 -4.71 -8.07 -1.38
C ALA A 72 -4.96 -7.79 -2.86
N MET A 73 -5.79 -6.79 -3.17
CA MET A 73 -6.04 -6.35 -4.55
C MET A 73 -4.77 -5.86 -5.24
N ASN A 74 -3.95 -5.06 -4.55
CA ASN A 74 -2.67 -4.55 -5.07
C ASN A 74 -1.63 -5.66 -5.27
N ILE A 75 -1.56 -6.63 -4.37
CA ILE A 75 -0.65 -7.77 -4.50
C ILE A 75 -1.05 -8.60 -5.72
N PHE A 76 -2.34 -8.95 -5.83
CA PHE A 76 -2.84 -9.72 -6.96
C PHE A 76 -2.53 -9.00 -8.29
N SER A 77 -3.04 -7.79 -8.47
CA SER A 77 -2.83 -7.01 -9.70
C SER A 77 -1.37 -6.65 -9.97
N GLY A 78 -0.61 -6.30 -8.92
CA GLY A 78 0.79 -5.92 -9.03
C GLY A 78 1.69 -7.09 -9.42
N VAL A 79 1.44 -8.29 -8.87
CA VAL A 79 2.14 -9.51 -9.27
C VAL A 79 1.79 -9.87 -10.71
N SER A 80 0.53 -9.73 -11.12
CA SER A 80 0.12 -9.95 -12.51
C SER A 80 0.84 -9.03 -13.50
N LEU A 81 0.88 -7.72 -13.20
CA LEU A 81 1.61 -6.74 -14.03
C LEU A 81 3.11 -7.00 -14.03
N TRP A 82 3.68 -7.34 -12.88
CA TRP A 82 5.09 -7.71 -12.77
C TRP A 82 5.40 -8.96 -13.59
N MET A 83 4.62 -10.05 -13.48
CA MET A 83 4.83 -11.28 -14.24
C MET A 83 4.80 -11.05 -15.76
N ALA A 84 3.95 -10.13 -16.22
CA ALA A 84 3.80 -9.79 -17.63
C ALA A 84 5.04 -9.11 -18.24
N GLN A 85 5.84 -8.41 -17.42
CA GLN A 85 7.08 -7.72 -17.83
C GLN A 85 8.17 -7.86 -16.76
N ALA A 86 8.39 -9.08 -16.27
CA ALA A 86 9.18 -9.36 -15.07
C ALA A 86 10.64 -8.94 -15.21
N THR A 87 11.23 -9.14 -16.39
CA THR A 87 12.60 -8.73 -16.69
C THR A 87 12.74 -7.21 -16.64
N TRP A 88 11.80 -6.47 -17.21
CA TRP A 88 11.84 -5.01 -17.20
C TRP A 88 11.70 -4.47 -15.78
N TYR A 89 10.64 -4.87 -15.05
CA TYR A 89 10.36 -4.35 -13.71
C TYR A 89 11.46 -4.68 -12.69
N THR A 90 11.99 -5.91 -12.68
CA THR A 90 12.95 -6.34 -11.65
C THR A 90 14.24 -5.52 -11.62
N PHE A 91 14.67 -4.98 -12.78
CA PHE A 91 15.87 -4.14 -12.88
C PHE A 91 15.55 -2.65 -12.99
N HIS A 92 14.28 -2.28 -12.91
CA HIS A 92 13.85 -0.89 -13.01
C HIS A 92 13.94 -0.17 -11.67
N TYR A 93 14.78 0.86 -11.58
CA TYR A 93 15.09 1.53 -10.30
C TYR A 93 13.84 2.06 -9.55
N PRO A 94 12.93 2.83 -10.17
CA PRO A 94 11.66 3.24 -9.55
C PRO A 94 10.81 2.08 -9.01
N PHE A 95 10.85 0.91 -9.65
CA PHE A 95 10.10 -0.26 -9.19
C PHE A 95 10.71 -0.85 -7.92
N VAL A 96 12.04 -0.98 -7.87
CA VAL A 96 12.74 -1.45 -6.66
C VAL A 96 12.44 -0.55 -5.48
N VAL A 97 12.54 0.78 -5.67
CA VAL A 97 12.20 1.76 -4.63
C VAL A 97 10.74 1.60 -4.19
N LYS A 98 9.79 1.50 -5.13
CA LYS A 98 8.37 1.27 -4.82
C LYS A 98 8.19 0.06 -3.90
N ILE A 99 8.76 -1.09 -4.27
CA ILE A 99 8.59 -2.34 -3.52
C ILE A 99 9.20 -2.24 -2.13
N THR A 100 10.40 -1.65 -1.99
CA THR A 100 11.03 -1.43 -0.67
C THR A 100 10.12 -0.61 0.25
N PHE A 101 9.58 0.51 -0.24
CA PHE A 101 8.72 1.37 0.57
C PHE A 101 7.34 0.77 0.86
N ILE A 102 6.82 -0.12 -0.01
CA ILE A 102 5.62 -0.91 0.30
C ILE A 102 5.88 -1.84 1.50
N PHE A 103 7.00 -2.58 1.52
CA PHE A 103 7.33 -3.47 2.64
C PHE A 103 7.51 -2.68 3.94
N LEU A 104 8.23 -1.55 3.89
CA LEU A 104 8.38 -0.67 5.05
C LEU A 104 7.03 -0.08 5.51
N GLY A 105 6.18 0.33 4.57
CA GLY A 105 4.83 0.84 4.85
C GLY A 105 3.94 -0.19 5.53
N ILE A 106 3.94 -1.44 5.06
CA ILE A 106 3.19 -2.55 5.67
C ILE A 106 3.74 -2.87 7.07
N PHE A 107 5.06 -2.90 7.24
CA PHE A 107 5.69 -3.13 8.54
C PHE A 107 5.30 -2.06 9.57
N VAL A 108 5.41 -0.78 9.20
CA VAL A 108 5.02 0.34 10.06
C VAL A 108 3.53 0.32 10.35
N LEU A 109 2.69 0.04 9.36
CA LEU A 109 1.24 -0.08 9.53
C LEU A 109 0.88 -1.16 10.54
N HIS A 110 1.44 -2.37 10.38
CA HIS A 110 1.19 -3.49 11.29
C HIS A 110 1.63 -3.18 12.73
N TYR A 111 2.79 -2.53 12.87
CA TYR A 111 3.27 -2.09 14.17
C TYR A 111 2.39 -0.99 14.78
N ALA A 112 1.98 0.01 13.99
CA ALA A 112 1.07 1.07 14.42
C ALA A 112 -0.28 0.52 14.89
N GLN A 113 -0.84 -0.48 14.20
CA GLN A 113 -2.08 -1.14 14.63
C GLN A 113 -1.92 -1.87 15.97
N ARG A 114 -0.77 -2.49 16.22
CA ARG A 114 -0.49 -3.13 17.51
C ARG A 114 -0.40 -2.12 18.65
N VAL A 115 0.31 -1.02 18.43
CA VAL A 115 0.40 0.08 19.42
C VAL A 115 -0.99 0.69 19.65
N LEU A 116 -1.75 0.94 18.60
CA LEU A 116 -3.10 1.48 18.68
C LEU A 116 -4.02 0.58 19.50
N LYS A 117 -4.05 -0.72 19.23
CA LYS A 117 -4.87 -1.68 19.99
C LYS A 117 -4.50 -1.77 21.46
N ARG A 118 -3.26 -1.45 21.82
CA ARG A 118 -2.77 -1.49 23.20
C ARG A 118 -3.08 -0.19 23.95
N ASP A 119 -2.93 0.95 23.26
CA ASP A 119 -2.87 2.26 23.90
C ASP A 119 -4.09 3.17 23.57
N SER A 120 -5.05 2.72 22.73
CA SER A 120 -6.18 3.55 22.26
C SER A 120 -7.03 4.11 23.40
N ASP A 121 -7.34 3.29 24.39
CA ASP A 121 -8.27 3.64 25.46
C ASP A 121 -7.65 4.72 26.37
N GLU A 122 -6.34 4.60 26.63
CA GLU A 122 -5.56 5.62 27.34
C GLU A 122 -5.53 6.94 26.56
N TRP A 123 -5.19 6.89 25.27
CA TRP A 123 -5.11 8.11 24.43
C TRP A 123 -6.46 8.80 24.28
N GLU A 124 -7.57 8.05 24.25
CA GLU A 124 -8.92 8.62 24.24
C GLU A 124 -9.28 9.26 25.58
N SER A 125 -8.95 8.63 26.71
CA SER A 125 -9.21 9.19 28.04
C SER A 125 -8.44 10.48 28.32
N ILE A 126 -7.18 10.55 27.90
CA ILE A 126 -6.29 11.71 28.08
C ILE A 126 -6.54 12.76 26.98
N GLY A 127 -7.12 12.34 25.84
CA GLY A 127 -7.37 13.20 24.68
C GLY A 127 -6.11 13.52 23.87
N GLU A 128 -4.99 12.83 24.14
CA GLU A 128 -3.71 13.03 23.47
C GLU A 128 -3.06 11.70 23.05
N VAL A 129 -2.59 11.66 21.80
CA VAL A 129 -1.82 10.54 21.23
C VAL A 129 -0.35 10.66 21.60
N SER A 130 0.26 9.54 22.00
CA SER A 130 1.68 9.46 22.34
C SER A 130 2.63 9.94 21.22
N VAL A 131 3.83 10.36 21.60
CA VAL A 131 4.90 10.74 20.64
C VAL A 131 5.23 9.59 19.69
N LEU A 132 5.20 8.35 20.18
CA LEU A 132 5.42 7.17 19.35
C LEU A 132 4.34 7.04 18.27
N GLY A 133 3.06 7.17 18.65
CA GLY A 133 1.93 7.11 17.71
C GLY A 133 2.05 8.16 16.59
N LYS A 134 2.39 9.42 16.96
CA LYS A 134 2.64 10.51 16.00
C LYS A 134 3.82 10.20 15.07
N ARG A 135 4.93 9.64 15.58
CA ARG A 135 6.09 9.25 14.75
C ARG A 135 5.76 8.14 13.75
N LEU A 136 5.01 7.12 14.18
CA LEU A 136 4.57 6.04 13.30
C LEU A 136 3.64 6.55 12.19
N ALA A 137 2.77 7.51 12.50
CA ALA A 137 1.91 8.15 11.51
C ALA A 137 2.74 8.88 10.42
N ILE A 138 3.76 9.65 10.82
CA ILE A 138 4.66 10.35 9.88
C ILE A 138 5.41 9.36 8.98
N LEU A 139 6.01 8.31 9.58
CA LEU A 139 6.74 7.29 8.82
C LEU A 139 5.82 6.56 7.83
N SER A 140 4.62 6.17 8.29
CA SER A 140 3.61 5.53 7.47
C SER A 140 3.24 6.40 6.27
N MET A 141 2.82 7.65 6.49
CA MET A 141 2.48 8.57 5.39
C MET A 141 3.64 8.74 4.41
N SER A 142 4.85 8.94 4.92
CA SER A 142 6.04 9.11 4.09
C SER A 142 6.30 7.89 3.20
N PHE A 143 6.21 6.68 3.76
CA PHE A 143 6.45 5.45 3.00
C PHE A 143 5.39 5.19 1.94
N TRP A 144 4.11 5.38 2.26
CA TRP A 144 3.03 5.24 1.29
C TRP A 144 3.10 6.31 0.19
N THR A 145 3.43 7.56 0.53
CA THR A 145 3.63 8.62 -0.46
C THR A 145 4.78 8.29 -1.40
N ILE A 146 5.93 7.87 -0.88
CA ILE A 146 7.09 7.48 -1.71
C ILE A 146 6.70 6.34 -2.64
N ALA A 147 6.05 5.29 -2.14
CA ALA A 147 5.59 4.15 -2.96
C ALA A 147 4.63 4.56 -4.09
N VAL A 148 3.70 5.49 -3.82
CA VAL A 148 2.78 6.03 -4.83
C VAL A 148 3.53 6.86 -5.87
N VAL A 149 4.40 7.77 -5.44
CA VAL A 149 5.17 8.65 -6.34
C VAL A 149 6.08 7.81 -7.23
N THR A 150 6.89 6.92 -6.67
CA THR A 150 7.77 6.06 -7.46
C THR A 150 6.99 5.11 -8.36
N GLY A 151 5.83 4.62 -7.90
CA GLY A 151 4.93 3.83 -8.73
C GLY A 151 4.39 4.59 -9.94
N ARG A 152 4.15 5.89 -9.81
CA ARG A 152 3.75 6.72 -10.94
C ARG A 152 4.94 7.04 -11.85
N LEU A 153 6.14 7.24 -11.31
CA LEU A 153 7.36 7.50 -12.09
C LEU A 153 7.72 6.37 -13.05
N ILE A 154 7.38 5.12 -12.73
CA ILE A 154 7.53 3.96 -13.63
C ILE A 154 6.91 4.19 -15.02
N ALA A 155 5.85 5.00 -15.13
CA ALA A 155 5.20 5.25 -16.41
C ALA A 155 5.92 6.30 -17.28
N TYR A 156 6.96 6.96 -16.76
CA TYR A 156 7.55 8.15 -17.36
C TYR A 156 9.08 8.11 -17.49
N ILE A 157 9.73 7.33 -16.64
CA ILE A 157 11.18 7.13 -16.58
C ILE A 157 11.40 5.63 -16.75
#